data_AF-A0A1X7U948-F1
#
_entry.id   AF-A0A1X7U948-F1
#
_cell.length_a   1.000
_cell.length_b   1.000
_cell.length_c   1.000
_cell.angle_alpha   90.00
_cell.angle_beta   90.00
_cell.angle_gamma   90.00
#
_symmetry.space_group_name_H-M   'P 1'
#
loop_
_entity.id
_entity.type
_entity.pdbx_description
1 polymer ?
#
loop_
_entity_poly.entity_id
_entity_poly.type
_entity_poly.pdbx_seq_one_letter_code
_entity_poly.pdbx_strand_id
1 'polypeptide(L)'
;MAIFRPTHPDIEGLCSSSKIKEEAMSETPGFGTKKSKKSSNKSGDLLSQKLFAPPFSGLPYDNDVDEIYYTPNYFGVHSPCRNWVFLGEITNANYSLSPFLRNRVIVTDRSGRKNIPLFFYPESGVFDFHTLKVGHTIAILFAEQHYFMDGSIGIRIESLDYVKVIPCGLNELAELSKQYSSSKDTCWGCGQESKSLKKCGACKNAWYCNETCQRQDWGKGHKKACKAMADFLFLHSLGFSPVVSTRITWR
;
A
#
# COMPACT_ATOMS: atom_id res chain seq x y z
N MET A 1 0.54 -20.95 17.92
CA MET A 1 0.67 -19.54 18.33
C MET A 1 -0.47 -18.77 17.66
N ALA A 2 -1.24 -17.96 18.38
CA ALA A 2 -2.39 -17.27 17.79
C ALA A 2 -1.96 -15.94 17.16
N ILE A 3 -2.22 -15.78 15.86
CA ILE A 3 -1.96 -14.54 15.10
C ILE A 3 -3.32 -13.93 14.76
N PHE A 4 -3.57 -12.71 15.22
CA PHE A 4 -4.68 -11.89 14.77
C PHE A 4 -4.36 -11.35 13.38
N ARG A 5 -5.07 -11.87 12.37
CA ARG A 5 -4.96 -11.40 11.00
C ARG A 5 -6.10 -10.42 10.73
N PRO A 6 -5.82 -9.26 10.11
CA PRO A 6 -6.87 -8.32 9.68
C PRO A 6 -7.93 -8.95 8.76
N THR A 7 -7.65 -10.13 8.20
CA THR A 7 -8.53 -10.91 7.31
C THR A 7 -9.61 -11.72 8.04
N HIS A 8 -9.53 -11.92 9.36
CA HIS A 8 -10.49 -12.72 10.12
C HIS A 8 -11.50 -11.83 10.85
N PRO A 9 -12.80 -11.89 10.51
CA PRO A 9 -13.84 -11.10 11.15
C PRO A 9 -14.32 -11.77 12.44
N ASP A 10 -13.43 -12.14 13.35
CA ASP A 10 -13.83 -12.64 14.66
C ASP A 10 -12.83 -12.19 15.73
N ILE A 11 -13.32 -11.24 16.54
CA ILE A 11 -12.88 -10.69 17.84
C ILE A 11 -12.92 -9.15 17.78
N GLU A 12 -14.10 -8.59 17.48
CA GLU A 12 -14.46 -7.26 17.97
C GLU A 12 -14.76 -7.39 19.46
N GLY A 13 -13.76 -7.16 20.33
CA GLY A 13 -14.01 -7.26 21.77
C GLY A 13 -12.89 -6.89 22.74
N LEU A 14 -11.65 -6.67 22.30
CA LEU A 14 -10.54 -6.46 23.25
C LEU A 14 -9.86 -5.09 23.17
N CYS A 15 -10.36 -4.17 22.35
CA CYS A 15 -9.85 -2.80 22.32
C CYS A 15 -10.85 -1.81 22.93
N SER A 16 -11.15 -1.97 24.22
CA SER A 16 -11.78 -0.91 24.99
C SER A 16 -11.17 -0.76 26.38
N SER A 17 -10.77 0.48 26.64
CA SER A 17 -10.57 1.15 27.92
C SER A 17 -9.29 0.88 28.72
N SER A 18 -8.48 1.93 28.81
CA SER A 18 -8.17 2.50 30.12
C SER A 18 -8.01 4.03 30.00
N LYS A 19 -8.99 4.75 30.55
CA LYS A 19 -8.87 6.14 30.95
C LYS A 19 -7.83 6.20 32.07
N ILE A 20 -6.78 6.99 31.90
CA ILE A 20 -5.89 7.35 33.01
C ILE A 20 -6.40 8.69 33.57
N LYS A 21 -6.75 8.69 34.86
CA LYS A 21 -7.10 9.87 35.64
C LYS A 21 -5.83 10.66 35.96
N GLU A 22 -5.90 11.98 35.78
CA GLU A 22 -4.97 12.96 36.35
C GLU A 22 -5.14 13.04 37.87
N GLU A 23 -4.03 13.11 38.61
CA GLU A 23 -3.92 13.83 39.87
C GLU A 23 -2.46 14.28 40.07
N ALA A 24 -2.30 15.51 40.55
CA ALA A 24 -1.11 16.35 40.44
C ALA A 24 -0.46 16.63 41.82
N MET A 25 0.85 16.93 41.79
CA MET A 25 1.70 17.78 42.69
C MET A 25 3.10 17.17 42.81
N SER A 26 4.23 17.87 42.75
CA SER A 26 4.57 19.30 42.66
C SER A 26 6.08 19.44 42.40
N GLU A 27 6.49 20.64 41.98
CA GLU A 27 7.85 21.25 42.03
C GLU A 27 8.74 21.23 40.75
N THR A 28 8.93 22.44 40.23
CA THR A 28 9.91 22.94 39.24
C THR A 28 11.22 23.34 39.98
N PRO A 29 12.43 23.46 39.35
CA PRO A 29 12.67 24.32 38.17
C PRO A 29 13.70 23.88 37.12
N GLY A 30 13.35 24.19 35.87
CA GLY A 30 14.22 24.90 34.93
C GLY A 30 15.29 24.12 34.17
N PHE A 31 15.00 23.75 32.91
CA PHE A 31 16.00 23.86 31.83
C PHE A 31 15.38 23.78 30.43
N GLY A 32 15.64 24.82 29.63
CA GLY A 32 15.73 24.75 28.16
C GLY A 32 14.49 24.33 27.37
N THR A 33 13.79 25.30 26.80
CA THR A 33 12.83 25.10 25.69
C THR A 33 13.56 24.55 24.45
N LYS A 34 13.71 23.22 24.36
CA LYS A 34 14.00 22.56 23.07
C LYS A 34 12.71 22.53 22.27
N LYS A 35 12.58 23.50 21.36
CA LYS A 35 11.62 23.50 20.25
C LYS A 35 11.53 22.08 19.69
N SER A 36 10.33 21.48 19.73
CA SER A 36 10.07 20.22 19.05
C SER A 36 10.47 20.40 17.59
N LYS A 37 11.49 19.65 17.14
CA LYS A 37 11.83 19.61 15.73
C LYS A 37 10.62 19.02 15.02
N LYS A 38 9.91 19.86 14.24
CA LYS A 38 8.97 19.42 13.21
C LYS A 38 9.61 18.24 12.48
N SER A 39 8.97 17.08 12.56
CA SER A 39 9.36 15.89 11.81
C SER A 39 9.49 16.29 10.34
N SER A 40 10.72 16.28 9.84
CA SER A 40 11.04 16.53 8.45
C SER A 40 10.41 15.41 7.61
N ASN A 41 9.56 15.77 6.65
CA ASN A 41 9.04 14.87 5.62
C ASN A 41 10.19 14.05 5.02
N LYS A 42 10.32 12.78 5.42
CA LYS A 42 11.15 11.83 4.67
C LYS A 42 10.31 11.34 3.50
N SER A 43 10.32 12.12 2.42
CA SER A 43 9.80 11.76 1.09
C SER A 43 10.66 10.65 0.48
N GLY A 44 10.63 9.46 1.09
CA GLY A 44 11.25 8.28 0.52
C GLY A 44 10.36 7.69 -0.56
N ASP A 45 10.95 7.41 -1.72
CA ASP A 45 10.35 6.57 -2.77
C ASP A 45 9.74 5.31 -2.13
N LEU A 46 8.45 5.04 -2.36
CA LEU A 46 7.73 3.88 -1.82
C LEU A 46 8.51 2.58 -2.04
N LEU A 47 9.06 2.44 -3.24
CA LEU A 47 9.78 1.25 -3.68
C LEU A 47 11.16 1.16 -3.02
N SER A 48 11.69 2.23 -2.44
CA SER A 48 12.94 2.18 -1.69
C SER A 48 12.74 1.70 -0.24
N GLN A 49 11.51 1.78 0.29
CA GLN A 49 11.19 1.46 1.68
C GLN A 49 11.02 -0.06 1.88
N LYS A 50 12.13 -0.79 2.04
CA LYS A 50 12.13 -2.27 2.12
C LYS A 50 11.18 -2.87 3.17
N LEU A 51 10.95 -2.19 4.30
CA LEU A 51 10.02 -2.69 5.32
C LEU A 51 8.55 -2.49 4.94
N PHE A 52 8.23 -1.40 4.24
CA PHE A 52 6.87 -1.15 3.79
C PHE A 52 6.55 -1.88 2.49
N ALA A 53 7.46 -1.87 1.51
CA ALA A 53 7.34 -2.57 0.25
C ALA A 53 8.45 -3.64 0.11
N PRO A 54 8.39 -4.73 0.89
CA PRO A 54 9.38 -5.81 0.79
C PRO A 54 9.28 -6.53 -0.57
N PRO A 55 10.40 -7.02 -1.13
CA PRO A 55 10.34 -8.02 -2.20
C PRO A 55 9.73 -9.32 -1.66
N PHE A 56 9.37 -10.25 -2.54
CA PHE A 56 8.71 -11.52 -2.16
C PHE A 56 9.50 -12.29 -1.10
N SER A 57 10.83 -12.36 -1.24
CA SER A 57 11.70 -13.07 -0.29
C SER A 57 11.81 -12.40 1.08
N GLY A 58 11.33 -11.17 1.23
CA GLY A 58 11.31 -10.44 2.49
C GLY A 58 9.93 -10.38 3.14
N LEU A 59 8.93 -11.09 2.59
CA LEU A 59 7.62 -11.23 3.22
C LEU A 59 7.69 -12.25 4.36
N PRO A 60 6.88 -12.08 5.42
CA PRO A 60 6.72 -13.11 6.45
C PRO A 60 6.12 -14.38 5.84
N TYR A 61 6.36 -15.53 6.45
CA TYR A 61 5.64 -16.76 6.12
C TYR A 61 4.33 -16.83 6.91
N ASP A 62 3.28 -17.38 6.31
CA ASP A 62 1.97 -17.49 6.94
C ASP A 62 1.93 -18.49 8.11
N ASN A 63 2.95 -19.32 8.27
CA ASN A 63 3.08 -20.27 9.38
C ASN A 63 4.12 -19.84 10.43
N ASP A 64 4.66 -18.62 10.32
CA ASP A 64 5.69 -18.09 11.20
C ASP A 64 5.34 -16.69 11.72
N VAL A 65 5.80 -16.36 12.92
CA VAL A 65 5.63 -15.02 13.50
C VAL A 65 6.91 -14.23 13.23
N ASP A 66 6.85 -13.35 12.24
CA ASP A 66 7.93 -12.41 11.98
C ASP A 66 7.80 -11.16 12.87
N GLU A 67 8.66 -11.04 13.88
CA GLU A 67 8.69 -9.90 14.81
C GLU A 67 8.95 -8.54 14.14
N ILE A 68 9.43 -8.53 12.89
CA ILE A 68 9.53 -7.30 12.09
C ILE A 68 8.13 -6.74 11.81
N TYR A 69 7.17 -7.62 11.58
CA TYR A 69 5.82 -7.30 11.11
C TYR A 69 4.74 -7.47 12.18
N TYR A 70 5.00 -8.30 13.18
CA TYR A 70 4.04 -8.66 14.22
C TYR A 70 4.57 -8.33 15.62
N THR A 71 3.67 -7.98 16.54
CA THR A 71 3.98 -7.82 17.97
C THR A 71 2.92 -8.54 18.82
N PRO A 72 3.30 -9.20 19.91
CA PRO A 72 2.33 -9.78 20.85
C PRO A 72 1.60 -8.68 21.63
N ASN A 73 0.32 -8.93 21.94
CA ASN A 73 -0.37 -8.26 23.03
C ASN A 73 -0.06 -8.94 24.38
N TYR A 74 -0.62 -8.43 25.48
CA TYR A 74 -0.41 -8.99 26.83
C TYR A 74 -0.81 -10.48 26.96
N PHE A 75 -1.73 -10.95 26.11
CA PHE A 75 -2.19 -12.33 26.06
C PHE A 75 -1.39 -13.21 25.10
N GLY A 76 -0.30 -12.70 24.50
CA GLY A 76 0.53 -13.42 23.55
C GLY A 76 -0.09 -13.58 22.15
N VAL A 77 -1.22 -12.92 21.87
CA VAL A 77 -1.81 -12.88 20.53
C VAL A 77 -1.04 -11.86 19.70
N HIS A 78 -0.51 -12.30 18.56
CA HIS A 78 0.31 -11.45 17.70
C HIS A 78 -0.55 -10.69 16.71
N SER A 79 -0.34 -9.39 16.57
CA SER A 79 -1.02 -8.56 15.58
C SER A 79 -0.01 -7.74 14.76
N PRO A 80 -0.36 -7.35 13.53
CA PRO A 80 0.48 -6.49 12.72
C PRO A 80 0.87 -5.20 13.47
N CYS A 81 2.16 -4.89 13.50
CA CYS A 81 2.71 -3.69 14.15
C CYS A 81 3.05 -2.56 13.15
N ARG A 82 2.94 -2.83 11.85
CA ARG A 82 3.12 -1.88 10.75
C ARG A 82 2.29 -2.30 9.53
N ASN A 83 2.09 -1.38 8.59
CA ASN A 83 1.61 -1.74 7.25
C ASN A 83 2.77 -2.24 6.40
N TRP A 84 2.53 -3.29 5.60
CA TRP A 84 3.40 -3.68 4.50
C TRP A 84 2.59 -4.09 3.28
N VAL A 85 3.15 -3.89 2.09
CA VAL A 85 2.52 -4.16 0.80
C VAL A 85 3.50 -4.92 -0.09
N PHE A 86 3.08 -6.07 -0.59
CA PHE A 86 3.76 -6.71 -1.70
C PHE A 86 3.36 -6.04 -3.02
N LEU A 87 4.34 -5.79 -3.89
CA LEU A 87 4.12 -5.25 -5.23
C LEU A 87 4.69 -6.24 -6.28
N GLY A 88 3.83 -6.68 -7.19
CA GLY A 88 4.20 -7.56 -8.29
C GLY A 88 3.61 -7.11 -9.62
N GLU A 89 4.41 -7.10 -10.68
CA GLU A 89 3.92 -6.90 -12.05
C GLU A 89 3.35 -8.20 -12.58
N ILE A 90 2.11 -8.18 -13.05
CA ILE A 90 1.44 -9.33 -13.65
C ILE A 90 2.11 -9.65 -14.99
N THR A 91 2.68 -10.84 -15.08
CA THR A 91 3.36 -11.35 -16.28
C THR A 91 2.54 -12.42 -16.99
N ASN A 92 1.68 -13.12 -16.24
CA ASN A 92 0.70 -14.05 -16.80
C ASN A 92 -0.59 -13.95 -15.97
N ALA A 93 -1.71 -13.74 -16.66
CA ALA A 93 -3.02 -13.67 -16.04
C ALA A 93 -3.88 -14.86 -16.50
N ASN A 94 -4.12 -15.80 -15.57
CA ASN A 94 -5.01 -16.93 -15.79
C ASN A 94 -6.17 -16.82 -14.81
N TYR A 95 -7.12 -15.93 -15.12
CA TYR A 95 -8.35 -15.78 -14.35
C TYR A 95 -9.55 -16.34 -15.12
N SER A 96 -10.46 -16.94 -14.39
CA SER A 96 -11.76 -17.43 -14.82
C SER A 96 -12.86 -16.60 -14.16
N LEU A 97 -13.93 -16.35 -14.90
CA LEU A 97 -15.14 -15.74 -14.36
C LEU A 97 -16.11 -16.79 -13.80
N SER A 98 -15.75 -18.08 -13.91
CA SER A 98 -16.50 -19.16 -13.30
C SER A 98 -16.28 -19.15 -11.78
N PRO A 99 -17.34 -19.10 -10.96
CA PRO A 99 -17.22 -19.07 -9.51
C PRO A 99 -16.58 -20.34 -8.91
N PHE A 100 -16.51 -21.42 -9.70
CA PHE A 100 -15.93 -22.70 -9.27
C PHE A 100 -14.42 -22.79 -9.52
N LEU A 101 -13.82 -21.85 -10.25
CA LEU A 101 -12.41 -21.86 -10.59
C LEU A 101 -11.65 -20.81 -9.78
N ARG A 102 -10.64 -21.26 -9.04
CA ARG A 102 -9.75 -20.38 -8.28
C ARG A 102 -8.87 -19.62 -9.25
N ASN A 103 -8.88 -18.30 -9.13
CA ASN A 103 -8.08 -17.42 -9.98
C ASN A 103 -6.61 -17.50 -9.59
N ARG A 104 -5.74 -17.40 -10.60
CA ARG A 104 -4.28 -17.40 -10.42
C ARG A 104 -3.64 -16.38 -11.36
N VAL A 105 -2.65 -15.67 -10.85
CA VAL A 105 -1.74 -14.89 -11.69
C VAL A 105 -0.29 -15.21 -11.36
N ILE A 106 0.59 -14.96 -12.32
CA ILE A 106 2.04 -15.03 -12.11
C ILE A 106 2.60 -13.62 -12.17
N VAL A 107 3.43 -13.27 -11.20
CA VAL A 107 4.05 -11.96 -11.12
C VAL A 107 5.57 -12.01 -11.12
N THR A 108 6.16 -10.87 -11.50
CA THR A 108 7.54 -10.53 -11.20
C THR A 108 7.54 -9.46 -10.12
N ASP A 109 8.30 -9.65 -9.04
CA ASP A 109 8.39 -8.65 -7.98
C ASP A 109 9.38 -7.53 -8.31
N ARG A 110 9.44 -6.52 -7.44
CA ARG A 110 10.36 -5.38 -7.56
C ARG A 110 11.86 -5.72 -7.50
N SER A 111 12.23 -6.92 -7.03
CA SER A 111 13.63 -7.38 -7.06
C SER A 111 14.01 -8.04 -8.38
N GLY A 112 13.03 -8.22 -9.28
CA GLY A 112 13.18 -8.94 -10.53
C GLY A 112 12.95 -10.45 -10.39
N ARG A 113 12.50 -10.93 -9.22
CA ARG A 113 12.17 -12.34 -9.03
C ARG A 113 10.92 -12.66 -9.83
N LYS A 114 11.06 -13.56 -10.81
CA LYS A 114 9.99 -13.98 -11.72
C LYS A 114 9.24 -15.20 -11.18
N ASN A 115 8.14 -15.53 -11.84
CA ASN A 115 7.38 -16.77 -11.63
C ASN A 115 6.79 -16.93 -10.22
N ILE A 116 6.46 -15.82 -9.54
CA ILE A 116 5.81 -15.88 -8.23
C ILE A 116 4.30 -16.12 -8.45
N PRO A 117 3.73 -17.26 -8.01
CA PRO A 117 2.31 -17.50 -8.18
C PRO A 117 1.51 -16.80 -7.08
N LEU A 118 0.45 -16.11 -7.49
CA LEU A 118 -0.56 -15.55 -6.61
C LEU A 118 -1.85 -16.34 -6.81
N PHE A 119 -2.36 -16.95 -5.74
CA PHE A 119 -3.60 -17.72 -5.79
C PHE A 119 -4.70 -17.05 -4.98
N PHE A 120 -5.87 -16.88 -5.60
CA PHE A 120 -7.04 -16.28 -4.96
C PHE A 120 -7.92 -17.37 -4.35
N TYR A 121 -8.08 -17.28 -3.03
CA TYR A 121 -8.93 -18.11 -2.17
C TYR A 121 -9.89 -17.21 -1.39
N PRO A 122 -10.72 -16.40 -2.07
CA PRO A 122 -11.45 -15.32 -1.40
C PRO A 122 -12.46 -15.89 -0.39
N GLU A 123 -12.27 -15.52 0.87
CA GLU A 123 -13.20 -15.76 1.98
C GLU A 123 -13.97 -14.48 2.34
N SER A 124 -13.45 -13.32 1.93
CA SER A 124 -14.06 -12.01 2.15
C SER A 124 -13.72 -10.98 1.06
N GLY A 125 -14.53 -9.93 0.99
CA GLY A 125 -14.32 -8.77 0.12
C GLY A 125 -14.90 -8.91 -1.30
N VAL A 126 -14.81 -7.83 -2.08
CA VAL A 126 -15.28 -7.77 -3.47
C VAL A 126 -14.15 -7.25 -4.35
N PHE A 127 -13.86 -7.95 -5.46
CA PHE A 127 -12.75 -7.62 -6.36
C PHE A 127 -13.14 -7.81 -7.82
N ASP A 128 -12.80 -6.83 -8.64
CA ASP A 128 -12.97 -6.93 -10.10
C ASP A 128 -11.75 -7.65 -10.71
N PHE A 129 -11.92 -8.96 -10.96
CA PHE A 129 -10.90 -9.80 -11.58
C PHE A 129 -10.53 -9.36 -13.00
N HIS A 130 -11.34 -8.55 -13.70
CA HIS A 130 -11.01 -8.04 -15.04
C HIS A 130 -9.85 -7.03 -15.01
N THR A 131 -9.51 -6.52 -13.82
CA THR A 131 -8.36 -5.65 -13.62
C THR A 131 -7.02 -6.40 -13.71
N LEU A 132 -7.01 -7.73 -13.54
CA LEU A 132 -5.82 -8.59 -13.62
C LEU A 132 -5.32 -8.74 -15.05
N LYS A 133 -4.59 -7.73 -15.53
CA LYS A 133 -4.02 -7.70 -16.89
C LYS A 133 -2.51 -7.76 -16.84
N VAL A 134 -1.91 -8.43 -17.82
CA VAL A 134 -0.46 -8.41 -18.01
C VAL A 134 0.04 -6.97 -18.15
N GLY A 135 1.14 -6.65 -17.47
CA GLY A 135 1.72 -5.31 -17.39
C GLY A 135 1.10 -4.41 -16.31
N HIS A 136 0.03 -4.83 -15.63
CA HIS A 136 -0.44 -4.12 -14.43
C HIS A 136 0.32 -4.57 -13.18
N THR A 137 0.39 -3.69 -12.18
CA THR A 137 0.96 -4.01 -10.87
C THR A 137 -0.15 -4.39 -9.91
N ILE A 138 -0.05 -5.56 -9.29
CA ILE A 138 -0.90 -5.93 -8.15
C ILE A 138 -0.20 -5.56 -6.85
N ALA A 139 -0.94 -4.90 -5.96
CA ALA A 139 -0.56 -4.53 -4.62
C ALA A 139 -1.38 -5.34 -3.61
N ILE A 140 -0.71 -6.02 -2.68
CA ILE A 140 -1.34 -6.88 -1.68
C ILE A 140 -0.85 -6.42 -0.31
N LEU A 141 -1.72 -5.81 0.48
CA LEU A 141 -1.42 -5.45 1.86
C LEU A 141 -1.40 -6.69 2.74
N PHE A 142 -0.50 -6.69 3.72
CA PHE A 142 -0.32 -7.80 4.66
C PHE A 142 -0.03 -9.14 3.98
N ALA A 143 0.64 -9.11 2.82
CA ALA A 143 0.97 -10.31 2.08
C ALA A 143 1.94 -11.20 2.85
N GLU A 144 1.75 -12.52 2.72
CA GLU A 144 2.57 -13.54 3.35
C GLU A 144 2.97 -14.59 2.31
N GLN A 145 4.15 -15.21 2.50
CA GLN A 145 4.56 -16.38 1.74
C GLN A 145 3.78 -17.60 2.21
N HIS A 146 3.34 -18.44 1.27
CA HIS A 146 2.60 -19.67 1.53
C HIS A 146 3.22 -20.84 0.76
N TYR A 147 3.35 -21.99 1.43
CA TYR A 147 3.73 -23.27 0.83
C TYR A 147 2.48 -24.00 0.32
N PHE A 148 2.38 -24.22 -0.98
CA PHE A 148 1.26 -24.93 -1.60
C PHE A 148 1.53 -26.44 -1.68
N MET A 149 0.45 -27.23 -1.75
CA MET A 149 0.53 -28.70 -1.85
C MET A 149 1.25 -29.21 -3.10
N ASP A 150 1.31 -28.41 -4.17
CA ASP A 150 2.06 -28.73 -5.39
C ASP A 150 3.58 -28.49 -5.24
N GLY A 151 4.03 -28.11 -4.04
CA GLY A 151 5.43 -27.80 -3.74
C GLY A 151 5.85 -26.38 -4.15
N SER A 152 4.96 -25.59 -4.76
CA SER A 152 5.25 -24.20 -5.09
C SER A 152 5.19 -23.31 -3.83
N ILE A 153 5.93 -22.20 -3.88
CA ILE A 153 5.86 -21.14 -2.86
C ILE A 153 5.34 -19.89 -3.55
N GLY A 154 4.32 -19.26 -2.98
CA GLY A 154 3.68 -18.08 -3.56
C GLY A 154 2.96 -17.26 -2.50
N ILE A 155 1.93 -16.52 -2.92
CA ILE A 155 1.07 -15.76 -2.02
C ILE A 155 -0.35 -16.31 -2.14
N ARG A 156 -0.94 -16.65 -1.00
CA ARG A 156 -2.35 -17.03 -0.89
C ARG A 156 -3.17 -15.82 -0.47
N ILE A 157 -4.18 -15.48 -1.27
CA ILE A 157 -5.00 -14.27 -1.08
C ILE A 157 -6.38 -14.67 -0.60
N GLU A 158 -6.67 -14.43 0.67
CA GLU A 158 -7.95 -14.80 1.30
C GLU A 158 -8.91 -13.63 1.46
N SER A 159 -8.39 -12.43 1.74
CA SER A 159 -9.21 -11.22 1.80
C SER A 159 -8.94 -10.33 0.60
N LEU A 160 -9.99 -10.11 -0.19
CA LEU A 160 -9.95 -9.23 -1.34
C LEU A 160 -9.92 -7.74 -0.95
N ASP A 161 -10.28 -7.41 0.30
CA ASP A 161 -10.26 -6.04 0.81
C ASP A 161 -8.83 -5.46 0.90
N TYR A 162 -7.79 -6.31 0.87
CA TYR A 162 -6.38 -5.91 0.90
C TYR A 162 -5.68 -5.93 -0.47
N VAL A 163 -6.43 -6.14 -1.56
CA VAL A 163 -5.88 -6.26 -2.91
C VAL A 163 -6.26 -5.06 -3.77
N LYS A 164 -5.28 -4.50 -4.47
CA LYS A 164 -5.48 -3.44 -5.45
C LYS A 164 -4.67 -3.72 -6.70
N VAL A 165 -5.26 -3.46 -7.87
CA VAL A 165 -4.52 -3.45 -9.14
C VAL A 165 -4.32 -2.03 -9.60
N ILE A 166 -3.07 -1.66 -9.80
CA ILE A 166 -2.61 -0.39 -10.34
C ILE A 166 -2.41 -0.58 -11.84
N PRO A 167 -3.05 0.24 -12.70
CA PRO A 167 -3.04 0.05 -14.15
C PRO A 167 -1.75 0.58 -14.80
N CYS A 168 -0.59 0.13 -14.31
CA CYS A 168 0.74 0.44 -14.82
C CYS A 168 1.74 -0.64 -14.40
N GLY A 169 2.87 -0.74 -15.10
CA GLY A 169 3.96 -1.67 -14.74
C GLY A 169 4.76 -1.20 -13.51
N LEU A 170 5.62 -2.06 -12.97
CA LEU A 170 6.49 -1.73 -11.84
C LEU A 170 7.49 -0.61 -12.18
N ASN A 171 8.00 -0.59 -13.42
CA ASN A 171 8.90 0.47 -13.89
C ASN A 171 8.19 1.83 -13.97
N GLU A 172 6.95 1.83 -14.47
CA GLU A 172 6.13 3.04 -14.53
C GLU A 172 5.78 3.52 -13.11
N LEU A 173 5.42 2.61 -12.21
CA LEU A 173 5.16 2.91 -10.81
C LEU A 173 6.38 3.51 -10.10
N ALA A 174 7.58 3.02 -10.41
CA ALA A 174 8.85 3.56 -9.92
C ALA A 174 9.15 4.97 -10.44
N GLU A 175 8.68 5.30 -11.65
CA GLU A 175 8.84 6.65 -12.16
C GLU A 175 7.83 7.62 -11.52
N LEU A 176 6.59 7.15 -11.29
CA LEU A 176 5.58 7.92 -10.55
C LEU A 176 6.06 8.27 -9.13
N SER A 177 6.78 7.37 -8.46
CA SER A 177 7.29 7.62 -7.10
C SER A 177 8.38 8.69 -7.05
N LYS A 178 9.22 8.78 -8.08
CA LYS A 178 10.19 9.88 -8.23
C LYS A 178 9.48 11.21 -8.49
N GLN A 179 8.49 11.20 -9.39
CA GLN A 179 7.72 12.40 -9.74
C GLN A 179 6.91 12.96 -8.55
N TYR A 180 6.44 12.12 -7.64
CA TYR A 180 5.78 12.56 -6.41
C TYR A 180 6.66 13.50 -5.56
N SER A 181 7.99 13.35 -5.64
CA SER A 181 8.93 14.18 -4.90
C SER A 181 9.27 15.51 -5.61
N SER A 182 8.68 15.79 -6.77
CA SER A 182 8.97 16.99 -7.57
C SER A 182 8.25 18.26 -7.07
N SER A 183 8.76 19.41 -7.53
CA SER A 183 8.27 20.75 -7.19
C SER A 183 6.77 20.90 -7.48
N LYS A 184 6.03 21.43 -6.49
CA LYS A 184 4.60 21.76 -6.61
C LYS A 184 4.35 23.10 -7.31
N ASP A 185 5.41 23.75 -7.78
CA ASP A 185 5.36 25.10 -8.33
C ASP A 185 5.40 25.11 -9.86
N THR A 186 5.51 23.96 -10.54
CA THR A 186 5.57 23.87 -12.01
C THR A 186 4.29 23.28 -12.60
N CYS A 187 3.75 23.95 -13.62
CA CYS A 187 2.58 23.47 -14.35
C CYS A 187 2.92 22.28 -15.25
N TRP A 188 2.19 21.17 -15.12
CA TRP A 188 2.36 19.97 -15.96
C TRP A 188 1.92 20.17 -17.42
N GLY A 189 1.03 21.12 -17.70
CA GLY A 189 0.55 21.39 -19.06
C GLY A 189 1.51 22.23 -19.91
N CYS A 190 2.00 23.35 -19.34
CA CYS A 190 2.81 24.35 -20.05
C CYS A 190 4.26 24.47 -19.55
N GLY A 191 4.64 23.80 -18.45
CA GLY A 191 5.99 23.83 -17.89
C GLY A 191 6.36 25.12 -17.14
N GLN A 192 5.46 26.09 -17.04
CA GLN A 192 5.72 27.36 -16.36
C GLN A 192 5.59 27.24 -14.85
N GLU A 193 6.43 27.97 -14.12
CA GLU A 193 6.31 28.09 -12.67
C GLU A 193 5.16 29.04 -12.28
N SER A 194 4.44 28.71 -11.22
CA SER A 194 3.39 29.56 -10.67
C SER A 194 3.13 29.24 -9.20
N LYS A 195 2.86 30.28 -8.41
CA LYS A 195 2.46 30.14 -7.01
C LYS A 195 0.98 29.80 -6.83
N SER A 196 0.18 29.85 -7.90
CA SER A 196 -1.28 29.70 -7.88
C SER A 196 -1.77 28.52 -8.73
N LEU A 197 -1.05 27.39 -8.67
CA LEU A 197 -1.44 26.17 -9.39
C LEU A 197 -2.61 25.45 -8.72
N LYS A 198 -3.46 24.85 -9.55
CA LYS A 198 -4.58 23.99 -9.17
C LYS A 198 -4.19 22.53 -9.37
N LYS A 199 -4.37 21.71 -8.34
CA LYS A 199 -4.12 20.26 -8.44
C LYS A 199 -5.22 19.54 -9.23
N CYS A 200 -4.83 18.48 -9.92
CA CYS A 200 -5.76 17.52 -10.53
C CYS A 200 -6.74 17.01 -9.47
N GLY A 201 -8.04 17.11 -9.73
CA GLY A 201 -9.07 16.64 -8.81
C GLY A 201 -9.06 15.13 -8.57
N ALA A 202 -8.61 14.35 -9.56
CA ALA A 202 -8.61 12.89 -9.49
C ALA A 202 -7.33 12.35 -8.81
N CYS A 203 -6.16 12.55 -9.42
CA CYS A 203 -4.92 12.01 -8.86
C CYS A 203 -4.30 12.82 -7.73
N LYS A 204 -4.67 14.10 -7.57
CA LYS A 204 -4.09 15.03 -6.57
C LYS A 204 -2.58 15.28 -6.66
N ASN A 205 -1.86 14.74 -7.66
CA ASN A 205 -0.42 14.93 -7.83
C ASN A 205 -0.04 15.97 -8.89
N ALA A 206 -0.75 16.00 -10.02
CA ALA A 206 -0.43 16.93 -11.11
C ALA A 206 -0.99 18.32 -10.81
N TRP A 207 -0.23 19.37 -11.19
CA TRP A 207 -0.55 20.77 -10.91
C TRP A 207 -0.65 21.58 -12.20
N TYR A 208 -1.64 22.47 -12.29
CA TYR A 208 -1.95 23.21 -13.51
C TYR A 208 -2.28 24.67 -13.23
N CYS A 209 -1.86 25.58 -14.12
CA CYS A 209 -2.25 26.99 -14.04
C CYS A 209 -3.78 27.16 -14.14
N ASN A 210 -4.40 26.37 -15.01
CA ASN A 210 -5.81 26.44 -15.34
C ASN A 210 -6.29 25.13 -16.00
N GLU A 211 -7.59 25.08 -16.29
CA GLU A 211 -8.23 23.94 -16.94
C GLU A 211 -7.69 23.65 -18.35
N THR A 212 -7.27 24.68 -19.09
CA THR A 212 -6.67 24.52 -20.43
C THR A 212 -5.38 23.70 -20.35
N CYS A 213 -4.50 24.01 -19.40
CA CYS A 213 -3.28 23.25 -19.17
C CYS A 213 -3.58 21.80 -18.74
N GLN A 214 -4.61 21.60 -17.91
CA GLN A 214 -5.05 20.25 -17.52
C GLN A 214 -5.56 19.45 -18.72
N ARG A 215 -6.41 20.02 -19.57
CA ARG A 215 -6.95 19.34 -20.77
C ARG A 215 -5.85 19.04 -21.79
N GLN A 216 -4.88 19.93 -21.93
CA GLN A 216 -3.71 19.70 -22.78
C GLN A 216 -2.89 18.49 -22.28
N ASP A 217 -2.55 18.44 -20.99
CA ASP A 217 -1.82 17.32 -20.40
C ASP A 217 -2.65 16.01 -20.41
N TRP A 218 -3.97 16.14 -20.24
CA TRP A 218 -4.92 15.02 -20.33
C TRP A 218 -4.77 14.23 -21.64
N GLY A 219 -4.69 14.95 -22.77
CA GLY A 219 -4.49 14.35 -24.10
C GLY A 219 -3.07 13.82 -24.33
N LYS A 220 -2.05 14.44 -23.72
CA LYS A 220 -0.64 14.05 -23.88
C LYS A 220 -0.28 12.74 -23.17
N GLY A 221 -1.02 12.35 -22.14
CA GLY A 221 -0.77 11.09 -21.44
C GLY A 221 -1.34 11.02 -20.03
N HIS A 222 -1.68 12.16 -19.42
CA HIS A 222 -2.17 12.18 -18.03
C HIS A 222 -3.43 11.34 -17.85
N LYS A 223 -4.30 11.22 -18.87
CA LYS A 223 -5.48 10.34 -18.79
C LYS A 223 -5.12 8.91 -18.39
N LYS A 224 -4.02 8.36 -18.93
CA LYS A 224 -3.57 6.99 -18.63
C LYS A 224 -2.93 6.91 -17.25
N ALA A 225 -2.05 7.86 -16.93
CA ALA A 225 -1.28 7.87 -15.68
C ALA A 225 -2.09 8.32 -14.45
N CYS A 226 -3.21 9.04 -14.64
CA CYS A 226 -3.95 9.68 -13.55
C CYS A 226 -4.44 8.66 -12.51
N LYS A 227 -4.99 7.52 -12.95
CA LYS A 227 -5.47 6.48 -12.03
C LYS A 227 -4.30 5.82 -11.28
N ALA A 228 -3.25 5.42 -12.00
CA ALA A 228 -2.05 4.83 -11.40
C ALA A 228 -1.42 5.75 -10.35
N MET A 229 -1.37 7.05 -10.63
CA MET A 229 -0.88 8.05 -9.68
C MET A 229 -1.78 8.18 -8.44
N ALA A 230 -3.10 8.15 -8.60
CA ALA A 230 -4.03 8.19 -7.47
C ALA A 230 -3.86 6.97 -6.55
N ASP A 231 -3.79 5.79 -7.15
CA ASP A 231 -3.62 4.51 -6.45
C ASP A 231 -2.25 4.44 -5.75
N PHE A 232 -1.19 4.88 -6.43
CA PHE A 232 0.15 5.00 -5.86
C PHE A 232 0.16 5.91 -4.63
N LEU A 233 -0.44 7.10 -4.71
CA LEU A 233 -0.46 8.04 -3.59
C LEU A 233 -1.22 7.50 -2.39
N PHE A 234 -2.31 6.79 -2.63
CA PHE A 234 -3.03 6.10 -1.56
C PHE A 234 -2.12 5.06 -0.88
N LEU A 235 -1.48 4.18 -1.66
CA LEU A 235 -0.54 3.19 -1.12
C LEU A 235 0.64 3.84 -0.39
N HIS A 236 1.22 4.91 -0.94
CA HIS A 236 2.32 5.63 -0.31
C HIS A 236 1.94 6.18 1.06
N SER A 237 0.71 6.69 1.19
CA SER A 237 0.22 7.21 2.48
C SER A 237 0.10 6.14 3.57
N LEU A 238 -0.12 4.86 3.21
CA LEU A 238 -0.22 3.77 4.18
C LEU A 238 1.11 3.48 4.89
N GLY A 239 2.25 3.76 4.25
CA GLY A 239 3.58 3.58 4.85
C GLY A 239 3.88 4.52 6.00
N PHE A 240 3.09 5.58 6.15
CA PHE A 240 3.22 6.58 7.22
C PHE A 240 1.98 6.64 8.12
N SER A 241 1.00 5.78 7.88
CA SER A 241 -0.24 5.71 8.64
C SER A 241 -0.14 4.68 9.76
N PRO A 242 -0.99 4.77 10.80
CA PRO A 242 -1.19 3.65 11.73
C PRO A 242 -1.51 2.36 10.99
N VAL A 243 -1.26 1.22 11.65
CA VAL A 243 -1.62 -0.09 11.13
C VAL A 243 -3.09 -0.09 10.76
N VAL A 244 -3.39 -0.51 9.54
CA VAL A 244 -4.77 -0.67 9.10
C VAL A 244 -5.39 -1.81 9.91
N SER A 245 -6.39 -1.47 10.72
CA SER A 245 -7.12 -2.42 11.57
C SER A 245 -8.55 -2.70 11.09
N THR A 246 -9.00 -2.07 10.00
CA THR A 246 -10.36 -2.18 9.47
C THR A 246 -10.37 -2.31 7.94
N ARG A 247 -11.56 -2.58 7.37
CA ARG A 247 -11.76 -2.69 5.91
C ARG A 247 -11.26 -1.43 5.20
N ILE A 248 -10.40 -1.64 4.20
CA ILE A 248 -9.90 -0.57 3.34
C ILE A 248 -10.95 -0.22 2.30
N THR A 249 -11.23 1.08 2.15
CA THR A 249 -12.00 1.60 1.02
C THR A 249 -11.04 2.10 -0.03
N TRP A 250 -10.70 1.23 -0.98
CA TRP A 250 -9.92 1.61 -2.14
C TRP A 250 -10.68 2.68 -2.93
N ARG A 251 -10.02 3.81 -3.20
CA ARG A 251 -10.54 4.88 -4.05
C ARG A 251 -10.40 4.55 -5.54
#